data_AF-A0A8T4Q1G5-F1
#
_entry.id   AF-A0A8T4Q1G5-F1
#
_cell.length_a   1.000
_cell.length_b   1.000
_cell.length_c   1.000
_cell.angle_alpha   90.00
_cell.angle_beta   90.00
_cell.angle_gamma   90.00
#
_symmetry.space_group_name_H-M   'P 1'
#
loop_
_entity.id
_entity.type
_entity.pdbx_description
1 polymer ?
#
loop_
_entity_poly.entity_id
_entity_poly.type
_entity_poly.pdbx_seq_one_letter_code
_entity_poly.pdbx_strand_id
1 'polypeptide(L)'
;MLSKIKKRDGAIVDFQKEKIATAIFRAAEAVGGKDKKIADELAEKVVIYLEELGFSTKKIPTVEDVQDAVEKTLIENQHAKTAKAYIIYRLEHKKIREVKSMMGVKDDIKLTVNAIKVLEKRYLKKDEVGRVTETPKEMLLRVAHNITSAEKNYGTPKHEIEELENKFFEMMINLEFMPNSPTLMNAGRELQQLAACFVLPVEDDMAGIFDAIKNAALIHQSGGGTGFSFSRLRPRGDIVRSTMGVASGPISFMKVFNAATEVIKQGGTRRGANMGVLRVDHPDILDFIVAKERTDALNNFNISVAITDKFMKAAKEDKQYDLVHPKNKLPVKSLDAKRVFNLICTMAWKNGEPGVIFIDQMNKSNPTPLLGEIESTNPCVSGNTFVSTEKGLVKIKEIAGNQILLQKEAQLQKALAVFKTGIKETYKLKTKSGYEINATADHKILTENGWKQLGDLTENDSIYVQKNYQTRDINFEFIYDCVESITPNGLEEVYDLIEPNTRSFIGNGIVVHNC
;
A
#
# COMPACT_ATOMS: atom_id res chain seq x y z
N MET A 1 -37.50 27.57 -24.74
CA MET A 1 -36.14 27.68 -24.16
C MET A 1 -36.07 27.02 -22.79
N LEU A 2 -35.55 25.80 -22.80
CA LEU A 2 -35.12 24.99 -21.68
C LEU A 2 -33.89 25.64 -21.01
N SER A 3 -33.96 25.95 -19.71
CA SER A 3 -32.86 26.63 -18.99
C SER A 3 -32.42 25.96 -17.68
N LYS A 4 -33.22 25.03 -17.14
CA LYS A 4 -32.93 24.32 -15.90
C LYS A 4 -33.09 22.80 -16.08
N ILE A 5 -32.43 22.03 -15.22
CA ILE A 5 -32.58 20.57 -15.11
C ILE A 5 -32.61 20.16 -13.63
N LYS A 6 -33.46 19.20 -13.29
CA LYS A 6 -33.55 18.60 -11.96
C LYS A 6 -32.63 17.37 -11.88
N LYS A 7 -31.60 17.44 -11.04
CA LYS A 7 -30.68 16.33 -10.76
C LYS A 7 -31.34 15.24 -9.90
N ARG A 8 -30.71 14.07 -9.88
CA ARG A 8 -31.14 12.87 -9.12
C ARG A 8 -31.11 13.05 -7.60
N ASP A 9 -30.35 14.02 -7.10
CA ASP A 9 -30.31 14.45 -5.69
C ASP A 9 -31.41 15.48 -5.36
N GLY A 10 -32.25 15.84 -6.34
CA GLY A 10 -33.30 16.86 -6.22
C GLY A 10 -32.85 18.28 -6.57
N ALA A 11 -31.55 18.54 -6.71
CA ALA A 11 -31.03 19.89 -6.96
C ALA A 11 -31.41 20.39 -8.37
N ILE A 12 -31.82 21.65 -8.47
CA ILE A 12 -32.10 22.32 -9.74
C ILE A 12 -30.85 23.10 -10.15
N VAL A 13 -30.32 22.82 -11.33
CA VAL A 13 -29.13 23.50 -11.90
C VAL A 13 -29.43 24.01 -13.31
N ASP A 14 -28.53 24.83 -13.85
CA ASP A 14 -28.63 25.29 -15.25
C ASP A 14 -28.49 24.12 -16.23
N PHE A 15 -29.31 24.18 -17.29
CA PHE A 15 -29.25 23.24 -18.40
C PHE A 15 -28.03 23.55 -19.28
N GLN A 16 -27.28 22.51 -19.66
CA GLN A 16 -26.05 22.63 -20.45
C GLN A 16 -26.06 21.58 -21.56
N LYS A 17 -26.28 22.01 -22.81
CA LYS A 17 -26.38 21.16 -24.01
C LYS A 17 -25.09 20.36 -24.24
N GLU A 18 -23.95 20.95 -23.89
CA GLU A 18 -22.60 20.44 -24.08
C GLU A 18 -22.38 19.13 -23.31
N LYS A 19 -23.09 18.94 -22.19
CA LYS A 19 -23.07 17.68 -21.42
C LYS A 19 -23.81 16.55 -22.15
N ILE A 20 -24.85 16.86 -22.92
CA ILE A 20 -25.57 15.89 -23.74
C ILE A 20 -24.68 15.49 -24.92
N ALA A 21 -24.13 16.47 -25.66
CA ALA A 21 -23.21 16.22 -26.76
C ALA A 21 -21.99 15.39 -26.32
N THR A 22 -21.38 15.73 -25.18
CA THR A 22 -20.26 14.95 -24.62
C THR A 22 -20.65 13.51 -24.28
N ALA A 23 -21.87 13.27 -23.78
CA ALA A 23 -22.34 11.93 -23.45
C ALA A 23 -22.66 11.10 -24.72
N ILE A 24 -23.24 11.73 -25.75
CA ILE A 24 -23.47 11.12 -27.07
C ILE A 24 -22.13 10.78 -27.74
N PHE A 25 -21.17 11.72 -27.72
CA PHE A 25 -19.85 11.54 -28.32
C PHE A 25 -19.10 10.36 -27.70
N ARG A 26 -19.06 10.25 -26.37
CA ARG A 26 -18.43 9.10 -25.68
C ARG A 26 -19.08 7.76 -26.03
N ALA A 27 -20.41 7.74 -26.19
CA ALA A 27 -21.11 6.53 -26.65
C ALA A 27 -20.81 6.20 -28.13
N ALA A 28 -20.55 7.22 -28.96
CA ALA A 28 -20.14 7.03 -30.35
C ALA A 28 -18.69 6.53 -30.45
N GLU A 29 -17.76 7.09 -29.66
CA GLU A 29 -16.36 6.63 -29.57
C GLU A 29 -16.28 5.15 -29.17
N ALA A 30 -17.11 4.71 -28.22
CA ALA A 30 -17.21 3.31 -27.80
C ALA A 30 -17.64 2.33 -28.91
N VAL A 31 -18.19 2.82 -30.02
CA VAL A 31 -18.54 2.03 -31.23
C VAL A 31 -17.75 2.44 -32.48
N GLY A 32 -16.65 3.18 -32.31
CA GLY A 32 -15.73 3.56 -33.39
C GLY A 32 -16.04 4.88 -34.11
N GLY A 33 -17.05 5.64 -33.66
CA GLY A 33 -17.33 6.98 -34.14
C GLY A 33 -16.25 7.99 -33.70
N LYS A 34 -15.97 8.98 -34.55
CA LYS A 34 -14.92 10.00 -34.29
C LYS A 34 -15.35 11.45 -34.51
N ASP A 35 -16.50 11.68 -35.14
CA ASP A 35 -16.97 13.03 -35.43
C ASP A 35 -17.80 13.58 -34.27
N LYS A 36 -17.29 14.66 -33.65
CA LYS A 36 -17.96 15.36 -32.57
C LYS A 36 -19.11 16.24 -33.06
N LYS A 37 -19.06 16.75 -34.30
CA LYS A 37 -20.14 17.59 -34.85
C LYS A 37 -21.47 16.87 -34.89
N ILE A 38 -21.47 15.60 -35.28
CA ILE A 38 -22.65 14.73 -35.27
C ILE A 38 -23.24 14.63 -33.84
N ALA A 39 -22.40 14.57 -32.80
CA ALA A 39 -22.87 14.53 -31.42
C ALA A 39 -23.43 15.87 -30.93
N ASP A 40 -22.89 17.00 -31.41
CA ASP A 40 -23.42 18.34 -31.15
C ASP A 40 -24.78 18.55 -31.86
N GLU A 41 -24.91 18.15 -33.14
CA GLU A 41 -26.16 18.17 -33.91
C GLU A 41 -27.26 17.28 -33.28
N LEU A 42 -26.90 16.08 -32.83
CA LEU A 42 -27.82 15.19 -32.12
C LEU A 42 -28.24 15.78 -30.76
N ALA A 43 -27.35 16.48 -30.06
CA ALA A 43 -27.70 17.16 -28.82
C ALA A 43 -28.68 18.31 -29.04
N GLU A 44 -28.63 19.01 -30.18
CA GLU A 44 -29.64 20.01 -30.57
C GLU A 44 -31.00 19.36 -30.83
N LYS A 45 -31.03 18.23 -31.55
CA LYS A 45 -32.26 17.45 -31.76
C LYS A 45 -32.86 16.94 -30.44
N VAL A 46 -32.04 16.53 -29.47
CA VAL A 46 -32.49 16.17 -28.11
C VAL A 46 -33.12 17.36 -27.39
N VAL A 47 -32.55 18.57 -27.50
CA VAL A 47 -33.13 19.77 -26.88
C VAL A 47 -34.48 20.11 -27.52
N ILE A 48 -34.58 20.08 -28.85
CA ILE A 48 -35.85 20.31 -29.57
C ILE A 48 -36.91 19.30 -29.09
N TYR A 49 -36.57 18.01 -29.06
CA TYR A 49 -37.47 16.95 -28.62
C TYR A 49 -37.94 17.12 -27.15
N LEU A 50 -37.08 17.61 -26.26
CA LEU A 50 -37.47 17.95 -24.88
C LEU A 50 -38.45 19.14 -24.82
N GLU A 51 -38.28 20.15 -25.67
CA GLU A 51 -39.23 21.27 -25.76
C GLU A 51 -40.58 20.83 -26.35
N GLU A 52 -40.59 19.92 -27.32
CA GLU A 52 -41.80 19.29 -27.86
C GLU A 52 -42.57 18.47 -26.81
N LEU A 53 -41.88 17.82 -25.87
CA LEU A 53 -42.47 17.18 -24.68
C LEU A 53 -42.99 18.20 -23.63
N GLY A 54 -42.97 19.49 -23.94
CA GLY A 54 -43.46 20.59 -23.12
C GLY A 54 -42.54 20.96 -21.95
N PHE A 55 -41.30 20.46 -21.91
CA PHE A 55 -40.34 20.89 -20.90
C PHE A 55 -39.91 22.34 -21.13
N SER A 56 -39.82 23.10 -20.04
CA SER A 56 -39.69 24.57 -20.07
C SER A 56 -39.20 25.10 -18.71
N THR A 57 -39.10 26.42 -18.56
CA THR A 57 -38.87 27.07 -17.26
C THR A 57 -39.92 26.71 -16.20
N LYS A 58 -41.16 26.36 -16.61
CA LYS A 58 -42.25 25.95 -15.71
C LYS A 58 -42.31 24.44 -15.45
N LYS A 59 -41.87 23.63 -16.43
CA LYS A 59 -41.83 22.16 -16.35
C LYS A 59 -40.38 21.71 -16.55
N ILE A 60 -39.63 21.60 -15.46
CA ILE A 60 -38.20 21.30 -15.49
C ILE A 60 -37.99 19.79 -15.72
N PRO A 61 -37.19 19.35 -16.72
CA PRO A 61 -36.90 17.94 -16.96
C PRO A 61 -35.98 17.38 -15.87
N THR A 62 -36.13 16.09 -15.58
CA THR A 62 -35.20 15.31 -14.77
C THR A 62 -34.04 14.77 -15.60
N VAL A 63 -33.02 14.21 -14.94
CA VAL A 63 -31.93 13.52 -15.65
C VAL A 63 -32.44 12.29 -16.43
N GLU A 64 -33.49 11.60 -15.98
CA GLU A 64 -34.01 10.45 -16.71
C GLU A 64 -34.75 10.88 -17.98
N ASP A 65 -35.58 11.93 -17.92
CA ASP A 65 -36.27 12.49 -19.10
C ASP A 65 -35.27 12.86 -20.22
N VAL A 66 -34.14 13.45 -19.85
CA VAL A 66 -33.06 13.79 -20.80
C VAL A 66 -32.38 12.55 -21.35
N GLN A 67 -32.21 11.49 -20.55
CA GLN A 67 -31.61 10.23 -21.05
C GLN A 67 -32.56 9.49 -22.00
N ASP A 68 -33.86 9.45 -21.69
CA ASP A 68 -34.88 8.84 -22.55
C ASP A 68 -34.99 9.61 -23.89
N ALA A 69 -34.90 10.95 -23.85
CA ALA A 69 -34.82 11.80 -25.04
C ALA A 69 -33.56 11.52 -25.90
N VAL A 70 -32.39 11.32 -25.28
CA VAL A 70 -31.16 10.93 -25.99
C VAL A 70 -31.31 9.58 -26.67
N GLU A 71 -31.82 8.57 -25.97
CA GLU A 71 -31.99 7.21 -26.50
C GLU A 71 -32.91 7.21 -27.72
N LYS A 72 -34.07 7.88 -27.62
CA LYS A 72 -35.00 8.02 -28.73
C LYS A 72 -34.40 8.78 -29.92
N THR A 73 -33.76 9.92 -29.68
CA THR A 73 -33.13 10.73 -30.75
C THR A 73 -32.06 9.93 -31.50
N LEU A 74 -31.25 9.14 -30.79
CA LEU A 74 -30.23 8.29 -31.42
C LEU A 74 -30.83 7.18 -32.28
N ILE A 75 -31.97 6.60 -31.88
CA ILE A 75 -32.66 5.56 -32.64
C ILE A 75 -33.30 6.16 -33.90
N GLU A 76 -34.05 7.26 -33.78
CA GLU A 76 -34.76 7.92 -34.89
C GLU A 76 -33.80 8.48 -35.95
N ASN A 77 -32.61 8.94 -35.54
CA ASN A 77 -31.57 9.41 -36.46
C ASN A 77 -30.62 8.28 -36.93
N GLN A 78 -31.06 7.02 -36.88
CA GLN A 78 -30.34 5.83 -37.41
C GLN A 78 -29.00 5.50 -36.72
N HIS A 79 -28.67 6.12 -35.59
CA HIS A 79 -27.46 5.84 -34.81
C HIS A 79 -27.63 4.67 -33.82
N ALA A 80 -28.27 3.57 -34.26
CA ALA A 80 -28.65 2.44 -33.41
C ALA A 80 -27.47 1.78 -32.64
N LYS A 81 -26.25 1.76 -33.21
CA LYS A 81 -25.05 1.27 -32.52
C LYS A 81 -24.68 2.17 -31.33
N THR A 82 -24.69 3.48 -31.54
CA THR A 82 -24.46 4.49 -30.50
C THR A 82 -25.54 4.45 -29.42
N ALA A 83 -26.81 4.30 -29.81
CA ALA A 83 -27.94 4.12 -28.89
C ALA A 83 -27.71 2.91 -27.97
N LYS A 84 -27.35 1.75 -28.54
CA LYS A 84 -27.07 0.53 -27.77
C LYS A 84 -25.93 0.73 -26.76
N ALA A 85 -24.83 1.37 -27.17
CA ALA A 85 -23.72 1.67 -26.27
C ALA A 85 -24.12 2.64 -25.13
N TYR A 86 -24.90 3.68 -25.45
CA TYR A 86 -25.43 4.62 -24.47
C TYR A 86 -26.34 3.94 -23.43
N ILE A 87 -27.26 3.09 -23.89
CA ILE A 87 -28.18 2.31 -23.03
C ILE A 87 -27.40 1.38 -22.09
N ILE A 88 -26.41 0.64 -22.61
CA ILE A 88 -25.57 -0.26 -21.79
C ILE A 88 -24.83 0.55 -20.71
N TYR A 89 -24.18 1.65 -21.09
CA TYR A 89 -23.47 2.53 -20.15
C TYR A 89 -24.42 3.10 -19.07
N ARG A 90 -25.64 3.50 -19.44
CA ARG A 90 -26.69 3.97 -18.51
C ARG A 90 -27.08 2.89 -17.50
N LEU A 91 -27.28 1.65 -17.97
CA LEU A 91 -27.66 0.50 -17.14
C LEU A 91 -26.54 0.09 -16.17
N GLU A 92 -25.28 0.04 -16.63
CA GLU A 92 -24.13 -0.23 -15.76
C GLU A 92 -23.99 0.82 -14.66
N HIS A 93 -24.09 2.10 -15.02
CA HIS A 93 -24.04 3.20 -14.06
C HIS A 93 -25.25 3.20 -13.11
N LYS A 94 -26.41 2.69 -13.53
CA LYS A 94 -27.57 2.48 -12.65
C LYS A 94 -27.28 1.39 -11.62
N LYS A 95 -26.79 0.22 -12.04
CA LYS A 95 -26.36 -0.87 -11.14
C LYS A 95 -25.31 -0.41 -10.14
N ILE A 96 -24.30 0.35 -10.57
CA ILE A 96 -23.26 0.90 -9.69
C ILE A 96 -23.85 1.84 -8.62
N ARG A 97 -24.85 2.65 -8.96
CA ARG A 97 -25.55 3.52 -7.99
C ARG A 97 -26.40 2.70 -7.02
N GLU A 98 -27.11 1.69 -7.50
CA GLU A 98 -27.91 0.79 -6.66
C GLU A 98 -27.02 0.06 -5.64
N VAL A 99 -25.89 -0.51 -6.07
CA VAL A 99 -24.91 -1.16 -5.17
C VAL A 99 -24.39 -0.17 -4.10
N LYS A 100 -24.02 1.05 -4.48
CA LYS A 100 -23.58 2.08 -3.50
C LYS A 100 -24.69 2.47 -2.53
N SER A 101 -25.93 2.59 -3.01
CA SER A 101 -27.09 2.89 -2.17
C SER A 101 -27.41 1.76 -1.20
N MET A 102 -27.27 0.49 -1.60
CA MET A 102 -27.40 -0.68 -0.72
C MET A 102 -26.35 -0.70 0.40
N MET A 103 -25.21 -0.06 0.20
CA MET A 103 -24.16 0.09 1.21
C MET A 103 -24.41 1.24 2.20
N GLY A 104 -25.53 1.96 2.06
CA GLY A 104 -25.89 3.08 2.95
C GLY A 104 -25.04 4.34 2.79
N VAL A 105 -24.24 4.45 1.72
CA VAL A 105 -23.36 5.61 1.48
C VAL A 105 -23.81 6.39 0.24
N LYS A 106 -24.09 7.67 0.46
CA LYS A 106 -24.30 8.66 -0.62
C LYS A 106 -22.95 9.05 -1.21
N ASP A 107 -22.65 8.53 -2.40
CA ASP A 107 -21.48 8.92 -3.19
C ASP A 107 -21.76 10.21 -3.97
N ASP A 108 -21.24 11.32 -3.48
CA ASP A 108 -21.39 12.67 -4.03
C ASP A 108 -20.19 13.16 -4.84
N ILE A 109 -19.10 12.37 -4.90
CA ILE A 109 -17.86 12.68 -5.64
C ILE A 109 -17.48 11.62 -6.69
N LYS A 110 -18.34 10.62 -6.92
CA LYS A 110 -18.26 9.61 -8.00
C LYS A 110 -17.10 8.61 -7.86
N LEU A 111 -16.78 8.19 -6.64
CA LEU A 111 -15.70 7.21 -6.39
C LEU A 111 -16.03 5.80 -6.91
N THR A 112 -15.05 4.90 -6.91
CA THR A 112 -15.29 3.48 -7.25
C THR A 112 -16.10 2.77 -6.15
N VAL A 113 -16.77 1.65 -6.48
CA VAL A 113 -17.51 0.85 -5.48
C VAL A 113 -16.57 0.37 -4.36
N ASN A 114 -15.34 -0.04 -4.71
CA ASN A 114 -14.32 -0.46 -3.73
C ASN A 114 -13.92 0.69 -2.80
N ALA A 115 -13.70 1.89 -3.34
CA ALA A 115 -13.40 3.07 -2.52
C ALA A 115 -14.55 3.38 -1.56
N ILE A 116 -15.81 3.39 -2.04
CA ILE A 116 -16.98 3.56 -1.18
C ILE A 116 -17.08 2.47 -0.11
N LYS A 117 -16.74 1.20 -0.41
CA LYS A 117 -16.76 0.12 0.59
C LYS A 117 -15.67 0.27 1.66
N VAL A 118 -14.49 0.75 1.27
CA VAL A 118 -13.39 1.06 2.20
C VAL A 118 -13.76 2.25 3.08
N LEU A 119 -14.32 3.31 2.49
CA LEU A 119 -14.79 4.50 3.21
C LEU A 119 -15.90 4.17 4.22
N GLU A 120 -16.95 3.45 3.78
CA GLU A 120 -18.03 2.93 4.65
C GLU A 120 -17.46 2.17 5.86
N LYS A 121 -16.54 1.24 5.61
CA LYS A 121 -16.06 0.32 6.64
C LYS A 121 -15.13 0.97 7.66
N ARG A 122 -14.40 2.04 7.30
CA ARG A 122 -13.26 2.55 8.09
C ARG A 122 -13.17 4.06 8.29
N TYR A 123 -13.69 4.87 7.37
CA TYR A 123 -13.35 6.31 7.32
C TYR A 123 -14.51 7.25 7.60
N LEU A 124 -15.73 6.95 7.15
CA LEU A 124 -16.90 7.83 7.33
C LEU A 124 -17.41 7.80 8.77
N LYS A 125 -18.01 8.90 9.26
CA LYS A 125 -18.65 8.94 10.59
C LYS A 125 -19.82 7.95 10.62
N LYS A 126 -20.01 7.37 11.80
CA LYS A 126 -21.13 6.48 12.12
C LYS A 126 -21.84 6.97 13.37
N ASP A 127 -23.15 6.75 13.45
CA ASP A 127 -23.91 6.94 14.69
C ASP A 127 -23.69 5.77 15.68
N GLU A 128 -24.29 5.87 16.87
CA GLU A 128 -24.19 4.86 17.94
C GLU A 128 -24.69 3.46 17.54
N VAL A 129 -25.55 3.39 16.52
CA VAL A 129 -26.07 2.13 15.95
C VAL A 129 -25.33 1.70 14.67
N GLY A 130 -24.20 2.34 14.35
CA GLY A 130 -23.27 1.95 13.28
C GLY A 130 -23.67 2.36 11.86
N ARG A 131 -24.69 3.20 11.68
CA ARG A 131 -25.11 3.72 10.37
C ARG A 131 -24.22 4.88 9.95
N VAL A 132 -23.86 4.95 8.67
CA VAL A 132 -23.03 6.05 8.14
C VAL A 132 -23.81 7.37 8.13
N THR A 133 -23.20 8.42 8.67
CA THR A 133 -23.79 9.76 8.83
C THR A 133 -23.02 10.87 8.10
N GLU A 134 -21.99 10.52 7.33
CA GLU A 134 -21.07 11.45 6.64
C GLU A 134 -20.81 10.95 5.22
N THR A 135 -20.94 11.82 4.21
CA THR A 135 -20.56 11.51 2.83
C THR A 135 -19.05 11.59 2.61
N PRO A 136 -18.51 11.01 1.52
CA PRO A 136 -17.11 11.21 1.17
C PRO A 136 -16.72 12.70 1.00
N LYS A 137 -17.59 13.56 0.47
CA LYS A 137 -17.31 15.02 0.42
C LYS A 137 -17.26 15.65 1.80
N GLU A 138 -18.22 15.33 2.66
CA GLU A 138 -18.29 15.84 4.05
C GLU A 138 -17.08 15.40 4.88
N MET A 139 -16.61 14.17 4.67
CA MET A 139 -15.36 13.65 5.23
C MET A 139 -14.16 14.52 4.84
N LEU A 140 -14.01 14.87 3.55
CA LEU A 140 -12.91 15.71 3.08
C LEU A 140 -12.99 17.15 3.60
N LEU A 141 -14.20 17.72 3.66
CA LEU A 141 -14.43 19.05 4.26
C LEU A 141 -14.05 19.06 5.75
N ARG A 142 -14.50 18.06 6.52
CA ARG A 142 -14.11 17.90 7.93
C ARG A 142 -12.59 17.86 8.11
N VAL A 143 -11.90 17.11 7.26
CA VAL A 143 -10.44 16.96 7.33
C VAL A 143 -9.76 18.30 7.03
N ALA A 144 -10.15 18.97 5.94
CA ALA A 144 -9.60 20.28 5.59
C ALA A 144 -9.80 21.30 6.74
N HIS A 145 -11.04 21.45 7.21
CA HIS A 145 -11.41 22.37 8.29
C HIS A 145 -10.63 22.12 9.58
N ASN A 146 -10.49 20.87 10.00
CA ASN A 146 -9.79 20.54 11.23
C ASN A 146 -8.30 20.83 11.14
N ILE A 147 -7.66 20.56 9.99
CA ILE A 147 -6.24 20.87 9.78
C ILE A 147 -6.01 22.39 9.76
N THR A 148 -6.79 23.15 8.99
CA THR A 148 -6.62 24.60 8.90
C THR A 148 -7.03 25.33 10.18
N SER A 149 -7.85 24.72 11.05
CA SER A 149 -8.18 25.30 12.35
C SER A 149 -6.95 25.58 13.24
N ALA A 150 -5.83 24.87 13.02
CA ALA A 150 -4.57 25.09 13.73
C ALA A 150 -3.94 26.46 13.45
N GLU A 151 -4.21 27.06 12.29
CA GLU A 151 -3.74 28.41 11.90
C GLU A 151 -4.19 29.51 12.88
N LYS A 152 -5.31 29.30 13.58
CA LYS A 152 -5.79 30.20 14.63
C LYS A 152 -4.76 30.37 15.76
N ASN A 153 -3.93 29.36 16.01
CA ASN A 153 -2.89 29.40 17.04
C ASN A 153 -1.70 30.30 16.65
N TYR A 154 -1.58 30.64 15.37
CA TYR A 154 -0.53 31.51 14.81
C TYR A 154 -1.02 32.93 14.52
N GLY A 155 -2.29 33.23 14.81
CA GLY A 155 -2.90 34.54 14.58
C GLY A 155 -3.35 34.79 13.14
N THR A 156 -3.34 33.77 12.28
CA THR A 156 -3.71 33.85 10.86
C THR A 156 -5.15 34.39 10.70
N PRO A 157 -5.39 35.42 9.86
CA PRO A 157 -6.73 35.98 9.66
C PRO A 157 -7.75 34.97 9.13
N LYS A 158 -9.02 35.09 9.58
CA LYS A 158 -10.10 34.13 9.23
C LYS A 158 -10.28 33.88 7.73
N HIS A 159 -10.11 34.92 6.90
CA HIS A 159 -10.26 34.79 5.44
C HIS A 159 -9.14 33.95 4.81
N GLU A 160 -7.90 34.08 5.29
CA GLU A 160 -6.77 33.25 4.84
C GLU A 160 -6.93 31.79 5.27
N ILE A 161 -7.49 31.53 6.46
CA ILE A 161 -7.84 30.18 6.93
C ILE A 161 -8.92 29.55 6.03
N GLU A 162 -9.94 30.32 5.63
CA GLU A 162 -10.99 29.86 4.71
C GLU A 162 -10.45 29.60 3.30
N GLU A 163 -9.53 30.42 2.79
CA GLU A 163 -8.81 30.14 1.54
C GLU A 163 -7.97 28.86 1.61
N LEU A 164 -7.26 28.65 2.72
CA LEU A 164 -6.45 27.46 2.93
C LEU A 164 -7.32 26.19 3.04
N GLU A 165 -8.47 26.29 3.70
CA GLU A 165 -9.43 25.19 3.83
C GLU A 165 -9.95 24.76 2.46
N ASN A 166 -10.32 25.73 1.62
CA ASN A 166 -10.72 25.47 0.24
C ASN A 166 -9.59 24.82 -0.58
N LYS A 167 -8.35 25.35 -0.50
CA LYS A 167 -7.18 24.77 -1.19
C LYS A 167 -6.92 23.30 -0.79
N PHE A 168 -6.96 22.99 0.51
CA PHE A 168 -6.78 21.61 1.00
C PHE A 168 -7.94 20.69 0.59
N PHE A 169 -9.18 21.19 0.61
CA PHE A 169 -10.34 20.45 0.13
C PHE A 169 -10.23 20.15 -1.39
N GLU A 170 -9.84 21.13 -2.20
CA GLU A 170 -9.65 20.98 -3.65
C GLU A 170 -8.57 19.95 -3.98
N MET A 171 -7.40 20.03 -3.35
CA MET A 171 -6.32 19.03 -3.52
C MET A 171 -6.80 17.60 -3.19
N MET A 172 -7.63 17.44 -2.15
CA MET A 172 -8.15 16.13 -1.76
C MET A 172 -9.26 15.61 -2.68
N ILE A 173 -10.21 16.46 -3.10
CA ILE A 173 -11.31 16.03 -3.98
C ILE A 173 -10.85 15.75 -5.41
N ASN A 174 -9.80 16.44 -5.88
CA ASN A 174 -9.13 16.17 -7.15
C ASN A 174 -8.16 14.97 -7.09
N LEU A 175 -7.91 14.41 -5.89
CA LEU A 175 -6.94 13.34 -5.62
C LEU A 175 -5.48 13.72 -5.94
N GLU A 176 -5.15 15.02 -5.94
CA GLU A 176 -3.79 15.54 -6.10
C GLU A 176 -2.95 15.25 -4.85
N PHE A 177 -3.58 15.28 -3.68
CA PHE A 177 -3.00 14.88 -2.40
C PHE A 177 -4.04 14.15 -1.55
N MET A 178 -3.61 13.17 -0.76
CA MET A 178 -4.45 12.50 0.22
C MET A 178 -3.64 12.28 1.51
N PRO A 179 -4.09 12.78 2.67
CA PRO A 179 -3.37 12.59 3.91
C PRO A 179 -3.43 11.13 4.38
N ASN A 180 -2.65 10.80 5.41
CA ASN A 180 -2.60 9.44 5.94
C ASN A 180 -3.97 8.95 6.47
N SER A 181 -4.11 7.64 6.67
CA SER A 181 -5.40 7.08 7.10
C SER A 181 -5.90 7.61 8.45
N PRO A 182 -5.08 7.70 9.53
CA PRO A 182 -5.52 8.31 10.79
C PRO A 182 -6.02 9.75 10.65
N THR A 183 -5.41 10.58 9.80
CA THR A 183 -5.89 11.94 9.52
C THR A 183 -7.31 11.93 8.95
N LEU A 184 -7.56 11.13 7.91
CA LEU A 184 -8.91 10.98 7.34
C LEU A 184 -9.93 10.44 8.36
N MET A 185 -9.51 9.48 9.18
CA MET A 185 -10.35 8.81 10.19
C MET A 185 -10.66 9.69 11.40
N ASN A 186 -9.71 10.50 11.88
CA ASN A 186 -9.75 11.10 13.22
C ASN A 186 -9.83 12.63 13.24
N ALA A 187 -9.44 13.34 12.18
CA ALA A 187 -9.50 14.81 12.14
C ALA A 187 -10.94 15.30 12.36
N GLY A 188 -11.19 16.17 13.33
CA GLY A 188 -12.54 16.67 13.64
C GLY A 188 -13.44 15.61 14.28
N ARG A 189 -12.84 14.72 15.06
CA ARG A 189 -13.46 13.74 15.96
C ARG A 189 -12.73 13.75 17.31
N GLU A 190 -13.33 13.16 18.33
CA GLU A 190 -12.84 13.16 19.71
C GLU A 190 -11.37 12.74 19.87
N LEU A 191 -10.95 11.64 19.22
CA LEU A 191 -9.60 11.08 19.40
C LEU A 191 -8.45 11.96 18.85
N GLN A 192 -8.71 12.81 17.85
CA GLN A 192 -7.74 13.68 17.14
C GLN A 192 -6.35 13.09 16.79
N GLN A 193 -6.16 11.76 16.81
CA GLN A 193 -4.87 11.14 16.49
C GLN A 193 -4.62 11.16 14.98
N LEU A 194 -3.86 12.16 14.52
CA LEU A 194 -3.57 12.33 13.09
C LEU A 194 -2.28 11.61 12.65
N ALA A 195 -1.39 11.29 13.60
CA ALA A 195 -0.15 10.56 13.35
C ALA A 195 -0.37 9.04 13.36
N ALA A 196 0.28 8.33 12.44
CA ALA A 196 0.04 6.91 12.20
C ALA A 196 1.09 5.95 12.79
N CYS A 197 2.26 6.48 13.15
CA CYS A 197 3.47 5.72 13.40
C CYS A 197 4.29 6.40 14.49
N PHE A 198 4.75 5.62 15.45
CA PHE A 198 5.47 6.07 16.62
C PHE A 198 6.65 5.13 16.88
N VAL A 199 7.68 5.62 17.55
CA VAL A 199 8.77 4.80 18.10
C VAL A 199 8.87 5.13 19.58
N LEU A 200 8.92 4.10 20.43
CA LEU A 200 8.97 4.24 21.88
C LEU A 200 10.28 3.63 22.42
N PRO A 201 10.96 4.30 23.36
CA PRO A 201 12.10 3.71 24.06
C PRO A 201 11.63 2.58 24.97
N VAL A 202 12.53 1.63 25.24
CA VAL A 202 12.33 0.55 26.21
C VAL A 202 13.55 0.52 27.13
N GLU A 203 13.41 1.04 28.35
CA GLU A 203 14.52 1.12 29.31
C GLU A 203 14.76 -0.22 30.04
N ASP A 204 15.96 -0.43 30.57
CA ASP A 204 16.38 -1.66 31.27
C ASP A 204 15.88 -1.74 32.75
N ASP A 205 14.64 -1.35 32.97
CA ASP A 205 13.94 -1.47 34.25
C ASP A 205 12.43 -1.69 34.08
N MET A 206 11.78 -2.17 35.15
CA MET A 206 10.36 -2.55 35.11
C MET A 206 9.41 -1.37 34.91
N ALA A 207 9.76 -0.16 35.35
CA ALA A 207 8.91 1.01 35.17
C ALA A 207 8.92 1.44 33.70
N GLY A 208 10.12 1.64 33.12
CA GLY A 208 10.28 2.00 31.72
C GLY A 208 9.69 0.97 30.75
N ILE A 209 9.82 -0.33 31.03
CA ILE A 209 9.19 -1.39 30.23
C ILE A 209 7.66 -1.25 30.24
N PHE A 210 7.05 -1.07 31.42
CA PHE A 210 5.58 -1.02 31.53
C PHE A 210 4.99 0.33 31.10
N ASP A 211 5.73 1.44 31.23
CA ASP A 211 5.35 2.72 30.61
C ASP A 211 5.40 2.65 29.08
N ALA A 212 6.37 1.95 28.49
CA ALA A 212 6.39 1.70 27.05
C ALA A 212 5.18 0.85 26.59
N ILE A 213 4.78 -0.18 27.36
CA ILE A 213 3.56 -0.97 27.08
C ILE A 213 2.30 -0.09 27.18
N LYS A 214 2.18 0.72 28.24
CA LYS A 214 1.06 1.64 28.47
C LYS A 214 0.93 2.67 27.35
N ASN A 215 2.03 3.29 26.94
CA ASN A 215 2.05 4.27 25.85
C ASN A 215 1.69 3.61 24.51
N ALA A 216 2.22 2.41 24.25
CA ALA A 216 1.84 1.63 23.07
C ALA A 216 0.35 1.31 23.04
N ALA A 217 -0.24 0.98 24.19
CA ALA A 217 -1.66 0.67 24.30
C ALA A 217 -2.56 1.84 23.89
N LEU A 218 -2.25 3.06 24.36
CA LEU A 218 -2.97 4.30 24.00
C LEU A 218 -2.81 4.65 22.51
N ILE A 219 -1.62 4.40 21.95
CA ILE A 219 -1.35 4.57 20.52
C ILE A 219 -2.15 3.57 19.69
N HIS A 220 -2.23 2.29 20.10
CA HIS A 220 -3.00 1.26 19.40
C HIS A 220 -4.51 1.51 19.48
N GLN A 221 -5.02 1.98 20.63
CA GLN A 221 -6.42 2.38 20.82
C GLN A 221 -6.86 3.43 19.78
N SER A 222 -5.97 4.38 19.46
CA SER A 222 -6.20 5.44 18.47
C SER A 222 -5.81 5.04 17.03
N GLY A 223 -5.43 3.78 16.81
CA GLY A 223 -5.12 3.21 15.49
C GLY A 223 -3.69 3.44 14.98
N GLY A 224 -2.77 3.89 15.83
CA GLY A 224 -1.35 4.00 15.51
C GLY A 224 -0.61 2.65 15.52
N GLY A 225 0.56 2.59 14.90
CA GLY A 225 1.55 1.51 15.03
C GLY A 225 2.81 1.98 15.75
N THR A 226 3.53 1.07 16.39
CA THR A 226 4.66 1.38 17.28
C THR A 226 5.93 0.59 16.94
N GLY A 227 7.08 1.25 16.91
CA GLY A 227 8.40 0.62 16.89
C GLY A 227 9.09 0.66 18.25
N PHE A 228 9.93 -0.33 18.52
CA PHE A 228 10.68 -0.47 19.77
C PHE A 228 12.12 -0.91 19.48
N SER A 229 13.09 -0.42 20.26
CA SER A 229 14.41 -1.03 20.41
C SER A 229 14.40 -1.85 21.70
N PHE A 230 14.65 -3.14 21.62
CA PHE A 230 14.87 -3.99 22.79
C PHE A 230 16.35 -4.12 23.16
N SER A 231 17.23 -3.43 22.42
CA SER A 231 18.70 -3.56 22.50
C SER A 231 19.31 -3.01 23.79
N ARG A 232 18.54 -2.23 24.58
CA ARG A 232 18.93 -1.73 25.90
C ARG A 232 18.75 -2.75 27.01
N LEU A 233 17.78 -3.66 26.86
CA LEU A 233 17.44 -4.64 27.88
C LEU A 233 18.59 -5.60 28.12
N ARG A 234 18.86 -5.94 29.38
CA ARG A 234 19.88 -6.93 29.73
C ARG A 234 19.53 -8.33 29.19
N PRO A 235 20.53 -9.15 28.86
CA PRO A 235 20.32 -10.46 28.28
C PRO A 235 19.70 -11.45 29.29
N ARG A 236 19.13 -12.53 28.77
CA ARG A 236 18.61 -13.64 29.56
C ARG A 236 19.71 -14.23 30.45
N GLY A 237 19.41 -14.41 31.73
CA GLY A 237 20.34 -14.93 32.72
C GLY A 237 21.16 -13.88 33.49
N ASP A 238 21.13 -12.60 33.09
CA ASP A 238 21.84 -11.53 33.84
C ASP A 238 21.25 -11.33 35.26
N ILE A 239 22.09 -10.89 36.20
CA ILE A 239 21.75 -10.79 37.63
C ILE A 239 20.91 -9.54 37.91
N VAL A 240 19.69 -9.76 38.41
CA VAL A 240 18.79 -8.68 38.84
C VAL A 240 19.08 -8.33 40.30
N ARG A 241 19.99 -7.36 40.51
CA ARG A 241 20.46 -6.93 41.85
C ARG A 241 19.37 -6.62 42.89
N SER A 242 18.18 -6.17 42.46
CA SER A 242 17.07 -5.83 43.36
C SER A 242 16.28 -7.05 43.89
N THR A 243 16.34 -8.19 43.20
CA THR A 243 15.61 -9.41 43.57
C THR A 243 16.52 -10.63 43.77
N MET A 244 17.81 -10.49 43.46
CA MET A 244 18.82 -11.57 43.39
C MET A 244 18.44 -12.72 42.44
N GLY A 245 17.46 -12.50 41.55
CA GLY A 245 17.04 -13.43 40.51
C GLY A 245 17.76 -13.24 39.18
N VAL A 246 17.38 -14.04 38.19
CA VAL A 246 17.89 -13.98 36.80
C VAL A 246 16.94 -13.25 35.88
N ALA A 247 17.48 -12.49 34.93
CA ALA A 247 16.70 -11.77 33.93
C ALA A 247 16.10 -12.70 32.87
N SER A 248 14.87 -12.39 32.41
CA SER A 248 14.17 -13.19 31.40
C SER A 248 14.56 -12.86 29.95
N GLY A 249 15.35 -11.80 29.72
CA GLY A 249 15.77 -11.31 28.40
C GLY A 249 14.67 -10.57 27.61
N PRO A 250 15.04 -9.91 26.49
CA PRO A 250 14.14 -9.04 25.72
C PRO A 250 12.96 -9.79 25.10
N ILE A 251 13.19 -11.01 24.59
CA ILE A 251 12.18 -11.84 23.93
C ILE A 251 11.03 -12.20 24.89
N SER A 252 11.32 -12.33 26.20
CA SER A 252 10.29 -12.56 27.21
C SER A 252 9.38 -11.34 27.37
N PHE A 253 9.95 -10.13 27.39
CA PHE A 253 9.16 -8.89 27.45
C PHE A 253 8.39 -8.65 26.15
N MET A 254 8.95 -8.97 24.98
CA MET A 254 8.23 -8.91 23.70
C MET A 254 6.94 -9.75 23.70
N LYS A 255 6.90 -10.88 24.43
CA LYS A 255 5.67 -11.67 24.60
C LYS A 255 4.59 -10.91 25.40
N VAL A 256 4.98 -10.09 26.37
CA VAL A 256 4.07 -9.22 27.14
C VAL A 256 3.48 -8.12 26.24
N PHE A 257 4.33 -7.42 25.48
CA PHE A 257 3.87 -6.46 24.46
C PHE A 257 2.94 -7.11 23.44
N ASN A 258 3.27 -8.32 22.97
CA ASN A 258 2.46 -9.06 22.02
C ASN A 258 1.07 -9.36 22.57
N ALA A 259 0.98 -9.83 23.82
CA ALA A 259 -0.29 -10.11 24.49
C ALA A 259 -1.12 -8.84 24.69
N ALA A 260 -0.50 -7.73 25.13
CA ALA A 260 -1.17 -6.44 25.29
C ALA A 260 -1.79 -5.94 23.97
N THR A 261 -1.04 -6.00 22.86
CA THR A 261 -1.55 -5.63 21.54
C THR A 261 -2.69 -6.55 21.07
N GLU A 262 -2.70 -7.84 21.44
CA GLU A 262 -3.77 -8.76 21.03
C GLU A 262 -5.11 -8.39 21.67
N VAL A 263 -5.11 -8.03 22.95
CA VAL A 263 -6.31 -7.59 23.67
C VAL A 263 -6.87 -6.31 23.04
N ILE A 264 -6.01 -5.33 22.71
CA ILE A 264 -6.44 -4.03 22.20
C ILE A 264 -6.97 -4.11 20.76
N LYS A 265 -6.44 -5.02 19.94
CA LYS A 265 -6.92 -5.29 18.58
C LYS A 265 -8.41 -5.60 18.49
N GLN A 266 -9.03 -6.09 19.56
CA GLN A 266 -10.45 -6.47 19.58
C GLN A 266 -11.40 -5.27 19.65
N GLY A 267 -10.94 -4.09 20.13
CA GLY A 267 -11.75 -2.87 20.25
C GLY A 267 -11.56 -1.83 19.15
N GLY A 268 -10.51 -1.92 18.33
CA GLY A 268 -10.12 -0.88 17.37
C GLY A 268 -10.57 -1.12 15.92
N THR A 269 -10.82 -0.03 15.17
CA THR A 269 -11.13 -0.06 13.73
C THR A 269 -9.93 -0.47 12.85
N ARG A 270 -8.71 -0.42 13.39
CA ARG A 270 -7.45 -0.86 12.76
C ARG A 270 -6.71 -1.79 13.72
N ARG A 271 -6.09 -2.85 13.19
CA ARG A 271 -5.18 -3.71 13.97
C ARG A 271 -3.93 -2.91 14.36
N GLY A 272 -3.65 -2.81 15.66
CA GLY A 272 -2.34 -2.37 16.17
C GLY A 272 -1.24 -3.32 15.71
N ALA A 273 -0.03 -2.79 15.49
CA ALA A 273 1.11 -3.56 15.02
C ALA A 273 2.41 -2.99 15.62
N ASN A 274 3.31 -3.89 15.99
CA ASN A 274 4.60 -3.56 16.59
C ASN A 274 5.75 -3.83 15.61
N MET A 275 6.79 -3.01 15.65
CA MET A 275 8.12 -3.34 15.12
C MET A 275 9.06 -3.56 16.31
N GLY A 276 9.74 -4.70 16.36
CA GLY A 276 10.71 -5.02 17.40
C GLY A 276 12.11 -5.10 16.79
N VAL A 277 13.02 -4.27 17.29
CA VAL A 277 14.41 -4.23 16.81
C VAL A 277 15.37 -4.69 17.89
N LEU A 278 16.31 -5.56 17.52
CA LEU A 278 17.43 -5.97 18.36
C LEU A 278 18.74 -5.84 17.58
N ARG A 279 19.76 -5.22 18.17
CA ARG A 279 21.09 -5.13 17.56
C ARG A 279 21.74 -6.50 17.40
N VAL A 280 22.49 -6.66 16.31
CA VAL A 280 23.20 -7.91 15.97
C VAL A 280 24.28 -8.30 16.99
N ASP A 281 24.79 -7.33 17.76
CA ASP A 281 25.74 -7.51 18.86
C ASP A 281 25.09 -7.79 20.22
N HIS A 282 23.75 -7.93 20.30
CA HIS A 282 23.08 -8.30 21.54
C HIS A 282 23.31 -9.79 21.90
N PRO A 283 23.57 -10.18 23.17
CA PRO A 283 23.85 -11.57 23.52
C PRO A 283 22.74 -12.57 23.15
N ASP A 284 21.47 -12.15 23.23
CA ASP A 284 20.30 -12.96 22.88
C ASP A 284 19.93 -12.93 21.37
N ILE A 285 20.83 -12.48 20.49
CA ILE A 285 20.54 -12.30 19.06
C ILE A 285 20.10 -13.58 18.34
N LEU A 286 20.71 -14.74 18.67
CA LEU A 286 20.36 -16.02 18.03
C LEU A 286 18.91 -16.41 18.32
N ASP A 287 18.51 -16.37 19.60
CA ASP A 287 17.13 -16.62 20.04
C ASP A 287 16.16 -15.62 19.39
N PHE A 288 16.57 -14.37 19.17
CA PHE A 288 15.74 -13.34 18.53
C PHE A 288 15.51 -13.61 17.05
N ILE A 289 16.55 -14.02 16.31
CA ILE A 289 16.44 -14.36 14.88
C ILE A 289 15.46 -15.52 14.66
N VAL A 290 15.48 -16.53 15.54
CA VAL A 290 14.56 -17.69 15.46
C VAL A 290 13.26 -17.50 16.25
N ALA A 291 13.02 -16.34 16.86
CA ALA A 291 11.89 -16.13 17.79
C ALA A 291 10.50 -16.35 17.15
N LYS A 292 10.42 -16.26 15.82
CA LYS A 292 9.21 -16.50 15.02
C LYS A 292 9.32 -17.71 14.08
N GLU A 293 10.25 -18.63 14.35
CA GLU A 293 10.33 -19.90 13.64
C GLU A 293 9.05 -20.73 13.80
N ARG A 294 8.45 -20.68 15.00
CA ARG A 294 7.08 -21.15 15.20
C ARG A 294 6.12 -20.00 14.89
N THR A 295 5.17 -20.27 14.00
CA THR A 295 4.16 -19.30 13.52
C THR A 295 3.07 -18.93 14.54
N ASP A 296 3.19 -19.40 15.78
CA ASP A 296 2.32 -19.04 16.91
C ASP A 296 2.93 -17.95 17.81
N ALA A 297 4.21 -17.63 17.65
CA ALA A 297 4.95 -16.69 18.49
C ALA A 297 5.01 -15.27 17.87
N LEU A 298 4.80 -14.25 18.73
CA LEU A 298 5.00 -12.84 18.40
C LEU A 298 4.22 -12.34 17.16
N ASN A 299 3.01 -12.86 16.94
CA ASN A 299 2.11 -12.53 15.82
C ASN A 299 1.78 -11.03 15.66
N ASN A 300 2.01 -10.24 16.71
CA ASN A 300 1.73 -8.80 16.73
C ASN A 300 2.98 -7.93 16.51
N PHE A 301 4.13 -8.57 16.34
CA PHE A 301 5.38 -7.96 15.95
C PHE A 301 5.73 -8.32 14.52
N ASN A 302 6.25 -7.34 13.78
CA ASN A 302 7.36 -7.60 12.87
C ASN A 302 8.67 -7.45 13.64
N ILE A 303 9.66 -8.27 13.30
CA ILE A 303 10.99 -8.22 13.94
C ILE A 303 12.07 -7.87 12.92
N SER A 304 13.09 -7.14 13.35
CA SER A 304 14.24 -6.79 12.50
C SER A 304 15.54 -6.74 13.30
N VAL A 305 16.63 -7.19 12.68
CA VAL A 305 17.98 -7.10 13.25
C VAL A 305 18.60 -5.76 12.87
N ALA A 306 19.06 -5.01 13.87
CA ALA A 306 19.90 -3.82 13.66
C ALA A 306 21.35 -4.25 13.41
N ILE A 307 21.71 -4.27 12.13
CA ILE A 307 22.99 -4.65 11.55
C ILE A 307 23.97 -3.48 11.61
N THR A 308 25.21 -3.76 12.03
CA THR A 308 26.32 -2.80 12.08
C THR A 308 27.30 -3.02 10.93
N ASP A 309 28.05 -1.98 10.57
CA ASP A 309 29.14 -2.03 9.59
C ASP A 309 30.25 -2.98 10.07
N LYS A 310 30.54 -3.02 11.38
CA LYS A 310 31.47 -3.97 12.01
C LYS A 310 31.04 -5.42 11.73
N PHE A 311 29.76 -5.73 11.91
CA PHE A 311 29.22 -7.06 11.66
C PHE A 311 29.27 -7.42 10.17
N MET A 312 28.83 -6.53 9.27
CA MET A 312 28.83 -6.81 7.83
C MET A 312 30.24 -7.02 7.28
N LYS A 313 31.23 -6.24 7.77
CA LYS A 313 32.63 -6.46 7.44
C LYS A 313 33.11 -7.83 7.92
N ALA A 314 32.80 -8.23 9.15
CA ALA A 314 33.16 -9.54 9.67
C ALA A 314 32.49 -10.69 8.89
N ALA A 315 31.22 -10.56 8.50
CA ALA A 315 30.50 -11.56 7.72
C ALA A 315 31.09 -11.72 6.31
N LYS A 316 31.47 -10.60 5.64
CA LYS A 316 32.13 -10.61 4.33
C LYS A 316 33.54 -11.20 4.37
N GLU A 317 34.27 -10.98 5.45
CA GLU A 317 35.65 -11.46 5.63
C GLU A 317 35.75 -12.86 6.29
N ASP A 318 34.61 -13.55 6.51
CA ASP A 318 34.50 -14.85 7.20
C ASP A 318 35.15 -14.86 8.60
N LYS A 319 34.86 -13.81 9.38
CA LYS A 319 35.42 -13.55 10.70
C LYS A 319 34.39 -13.64 11.81
N GLN A 320 34.88 -13.77 13.04
CA GLN A 320 34.05 -13.63 14.23
C GLN A 320 33.81 -12.16 14.59
N TYR A 321 32.73 -11.92 15.33
CA TYR A 321 32.40 -10.65 15.95
C TYR A 321 31.90 -10.86 17.39
N ASP A 322 31.98 -9.82 18.21
CA ASP A 322 31.65 -9.90 19.63
C ASP A 322 30.19 -9.54 19.90
N LEU A 323 29.55 -10.34 20.75
CA LEU A 323 28.34 -9.98 21.47
C LEU A 323 28.71 -9.14 22.68
N VAL A 324 28.03 -8.02 22.86
CA VAL A 324 28.36 -6.96 23.81
C VAL A 324 27.22 -6.79 24.82
N HIS A 325 27.54 -6.80 26.11
CA HIS A 325 26.53 -6.62 27.15
C HIS A 325 25.97 -5.18 27.12
N PRO A 326 24.65 -4.95 26.98
CA PRO A 326 24.08 -3.62 26.78
C PRO A 326 24.45 -2.59 27.85
N LYS A 327 24.57 -3.04 29.11
CA LYS A 327 24.83 -2.20 30.29
C LYS A 327 26.28 -1.75 30.48
N ASN A 328 27.25 -2.66 30.44
CA ASN A 328 28.67 -2.34 30.73
C ASN A 328 29.53 -2.22 29.45
N LYS A 329 28.94 -2.50 28.27
CA LYS A 329 29.60 -2.45 26.95
C LYS A 329 30.81 -3.37 26.78
N LEU A 330 30.96 -4.39 27.64
CA LEU A 330 32.03 -5.39 27.54
C LEU A 330 31.62 -6.56 26.62
N PRO A 331 32.56 -7.14 25.86
CA PRO A 331 32.36 -8.42 25.18
C PRO A 331 31.99 -9.55 26.15
N VAL A 332 31.01 -10.37 25.77
CA VAL A 332 30.55 -11.53 26.56
C VAL A 332 30.91 -12.85 25.88
N LYS A 333 30.80 -12.89 24.55
CA LYS A 333 31.01 -14.07 23.71
C LYS A 333 31.24 -13.61 22.27
N SER A 334 32.03 -14.33 21.49
CA SER A 334 32.17 -14.08 20.05
C SER A 334 31.41 -15.13 19.23
N LEU A 335 30.83 -14.73 18.10
CA LEU A 335 30.14 -15.59 17.13
C LEU A 335 30.75 -15.45 15.73
N ASP A 336 30.63 -16.50 14.93
CA ASP A 336 30.89 -16.49 13.49
C ASP A 336 29.85 -15.59 12.78
N ALA A 337 30.30 -14.47 12.21
CA ALA A 337 29.41 -13.47 11.63
C ALA A 337 28.68 -13.98 10.38
N LYS A 338 29.35 -14.84 9.58
CA LYS A 338 28.79 -15.42 8.36
C LYS A 338 27.68 -16.42 8.68
N ARG A 339 27.85 -17.24 9.73
CA ARG A 339 26.77 -18.13 10.24
C ARG A 339 25.58 -17.35 10.77
N VAL A 340 25.80 -16.26 11.51
CA VAL A 340 24.70 -15.40 11.99
C VAL A 340 23.97 -14.74 10.83
N PHE A 341 24.70 -14.22 9.84
CA PHE A 341 24.09 -13.63 8.65
C PHE A 341 23.30 -14.66 7.82
N ASN A 342 23.85 -15.86 7.61
CA ASN A 342 23.15 -16.96 6.96
C ASN A 342 21.89 -17.38 7.72
N LEU A 343 21.90 -17.36 9.07
CA LEU A 343 20.71 -17.63 9.88
C LEU A 343 19.64 -16.55 9.69
N ILE A 344 20.02 -15.27 9.64
CA ILE A 344 19.11 -14.15 9.32
C ILE A 344 18.48 -14.36 7.94
N CYS A 345 19.28 -14.62 6.91
CA CYS A 345 18.79 -14.88 5.55
C CYS A 345 17.89 -16.13 5.48
N THR A 346 18.25 -17.20 6.19
CA THR A 346 17.46 -18.45 6.22
C THR A 346 16.10 -18.25 6.88
N MET A 347 16.05 -17.53 8.00
CA MET A 347 14.79 -17.20 8.67
C MET A 347 13.94 -16.27 7.81
N ALA A 348 14.52 -15.20 7.27
CA ALA A 348 13.83 -14.29 6.36
C ALA A 348 13.26 -15.03 5.13
N TRP A 349 14.00 -15.96 4.54
CA TRP A 349 13.53 -16.83 3.47
C TRP A 349 12.39 -17.78 3.89
N LYS A 350 12.38 -18.23 5.15
CA LYS A 350 11.46 -19.23 5.71
C LYS A 350 10.10 -18.65 6.09
N ASN A 351 10.05 -17.44 6.67
CA ASN A 351 8.81 -16.84 7.20
C ASN A 351 8.66 -15.32 6.92
N GLY A 352 9.60 -14.70 6.20
CA GLY A 352 9.65 -13.26 5.94
C GLY A 352 10.37 -12.43 7.01
N GLU A 353 10.91 -13.05 8.06
CA GLU A 353 11.47 -12.37 9.24
C GLU A 353 12.72 -13.07 9.80
N PRO A 354 13.66 -12.36 10.43
CA PRO A 354 13.65 -10.92 10.68
C PRO A 354 14.04 -10.11 9.45
N GLY A 355 13.50 -8.90 9.34
CA GLY A 355 14.05 -7.87 8.46
C GLY A 355 15.43 -7.42 8.91
N VAL A 356 16.09 -6.57 8.11
CA VAL A 356 17.39 -5.98 8.45
C VAL A 356 17.35 -4.46 8.42
N ILE A 357 18.03 -3.85 9.37
CA ILE A 357 18.16 -2.39 9.52
C ILE A 357 19.65 -2.08 9.61
N PHE A 358 20.21 -1.33 8.64
CA PHE A 358 21.61 -0.90 8.68
C PHE A 358 21.75 0.31 9.61
N ILE A 359 21.92 0.04 10.91
CA ILE A 359 21.75 1.04 11.97
C ILE A 359 22.85 2.11 11.98
N ASP A 360 24.07 1.72 11.60
CA ASP A 360 25.21 2.63 11.49
C ASP A 360 25.01 3.61 10.33
N GLN A 361 24.54 3.12 9.17
CA GLN A 361 24.20 3.96 8.01
C GLN A 361 23.00 4.88 8.28
N MET A 362 22.00 4.42 9.05
CA MET A 362 20.90 5.30 9.50
C MET A 362 21.42 6.44 10.39
N ASN A 363 22.30 6.15 11.34
CA ASN A 363 22.86 7.16 12.24
C ASN A 363 23.83 8.11 11.54
N LYS A 364 24.58 7.63 10.55
CA LYS A 364 25.44 8.44 9.67
C LYS A 364 24.65 9.46 8.83
N SER A 365 23.36 9.24 8.62
CA SER A 365 22.43 10.15 7.94
C SER A 365 21.33 10.70 8.87
N ASN A 366 21.52 10.62 10.20
CA ASN A 366 20.61 11.20 11.18
C ASN A 366 20.65 12.74 11.06
N PRO A 367 19.52 13.42 10.77
CA PRO A 367 19.49 14.88 10.65
C PRO A 367 19.53 15.60 12.01
N THR A 368 19.33 14.87 13.11
CA THR A 368 19.26 15.41 14.48
C THR A 368 20.15 14.62 15.46
N PRO A 369 21.46 14.45 15.18
CA PRO A 369 22.35 13.59 15.98
C PRO A 369 22.53 14.10 17.41
N LEU A 370 22.36 15.40 17.64
CA LEU A 370 22.42 16.03 18.97
C LEU A 370 21.28 15.62 19.92
N LEU A 371 20.17 15.06 19.39
CA LEU A 371 19.06 14.56 20.18
C LEU A 371 19.22 13.08 20.59
N GLY A 372 20.22 12.39 20.03
CA GLY A 372 20.50 10.97 20.27
C GLY A 372 20.58 10.13 19.00
N GLU A 373 21.00 8.89 19.17
CA GLU A 373 21.05 7.88 18.10
C GLU A 373 19.65 7.33 17.80
N ILE A 374 19.42 7.02 16.53
CA ILE A 374 18.24 6.26 16.09
C ILE A 374 18.49 4.79 16.38
N GLU A 375 17.70 4.20 17.29
CA GLU A 375 17.85 2.79 17.69
C GLU A 375 16.83 1.83 17.05
N SER A 376 15.76 2.36 16.44
CA SER A 376 14.65 1.58 15.86
C SER A 376 13.90 2.39 14.81
N THR A 377 12.92 1.77 14.15
CA THR A 377 12.05 2.40 13.13
C THR A 377 10.59 1.97 13.29
N ASN A 378 9.68 2.69 12.64
CA ASN A 378 8.28 2.31 12.50
C ASN A 378 8.09 1.27 11.35
N PRO A 379 7.00 0.48 11.33
CA PRO A 379 6.84 -0.64 10.41
C PRO A 379 6.43 -0.23 8.96
N CYS A 380 7.30 0.45 8.20
CA CYS A 380 7.03 0.92 6.82
C CYS A 380 8.22 0.74 5.85
N VAL A 381 7.94 0.68 4.53
CA VAL A 381 8.91 0.44 3.43
C VAL A 381 8.98 1.58 2.39
N SER A 382 9.93 1.57 1.44
CA SER A 382 10.32 2.75 0.61
C SER A 382 9.68 2.82 -0.81
N GLY A 383 10.09 3.79 -1.68
CA GLY A 383 9.31 4.21 -2.89
C GLY A 383 9.91 4.26 -4.32
N ASN A 384 10.82 3.39 -4.80
CA ASN A 384 11.18 3.18 -6.24
C ASN A 384 11.56 1.69 -6.65
N THR A 385 10.61 0.78 -6.89
CA THR A 385 10.82 -0.67 -7.23
C THR A 385 9.75 -1.13 -8.21
N PHE A 386 10.14 -1.78 -9.31
CA PHE A 386 9.34 -2.02 -10.54
C PHE A 386 8.58 -3.35 -10.50
N VAL A 387 7.49 -3.40 -11.25
CA VAL A 387 6.60 -4.57 -11.36
C VAL A 387 6.05 -4.73 -12.76
N SER A 388 5.96 -5.99 -13.20
CA SER A 388 5.31 -6.40 -14.44
C SER A 388 3.80 -6.15 -14.41
N THR A 389 3.33 -5.27 -15.28
CA THR A 389 1.91 -5.02 -15.52
C THR A 389 1.52 -5.43 -16.95
N GLU A 390 0.23 -5.42 -17.25
CA GLU A 390 -0.36 -5.55 -18.60
C GLU A 390 0.23 -4.57 -19.64
N LYS A 391 0.99 -3.55 -19.20
CA LYS A 391 1.64 -2.52 -20.04
C LYS A 391 3.18 -2.57 -20.00
N GLY A 392 3.77 -3.59 -19.37
CA GLY A 392 5.21 -3.68 -19.11
C GLY A 392 5.61 -3.34 -17.68
N LEU A 393 6.90 -3.12 -17.45
CA LEU A 393 7.52 -2.88 -16.13
C LEU A 393 7.34 -1.43 -15.64
N VAL A 394 6.84 -1.21 -14.42
CA VAL A 394 6.51 0.15 -13.86
C VAL A 394 6.83 0.26 -12.35
N LYS A 395 7.36 1.40 -11.85
CA LYS A 395 7.83 1.58 -10.44
C LYS A 395 6.64 1.71 -9.45
N ILE A 396 6.76 1.29 -8.17
CA ILE A 396 5.87 1.60 -7.00
C ILE A 396 5.24 2.97 -7.07
N LYS A 397 6.08 4.00 -7.11
CA LYS A 397 5.66 5.40 -7.10
C LYS A 397 4.95 5.82 -8.38
N GLU A 398 5.03 4.98 -9.42
CA GLU A 398 4.43 5.16 -10.74
C GLU A 398 3.26 4.18 -10.98
N ILE A 399 3.00 3.21 -10.09
CA ILE A 399 1.87 2.29 -10.18
C ILE A 399 0.65 2.88 -9.50
N ALA A 400 -0.22 3.46 -10.33
CA ALA A 400 -1.57 3.79 -9.94
C ALA A 400 -2.37 2.50 -9.68
N GLY A 401 -3.19 2.49 -8.62
CA GLY A 401 -3.87 1.30 -8.06
C GLY A 401 -4.97 0.64 -8.90
N ASN A 402 -4.81 0.61 -10.23
CA ASN A 402 -5.73 -0.02 -11.17
C ASN A 402 -5.08 -0.97 -12.21
N GLN A 403 -3.75 -1.08 -12.30
CA GLN A 403 -3.09 -1.96 -13.29
C GLN A 403 -3.24 -3.45 -12.98
N ILE A 404 -3.36 -4.25 -14.04
CA ILE A 404 -3.38 -5.72 -13.99
C ILE A 404 -1.94 -6.26 -14.07
N LEU A 405 -1.61 -7.28 -13.28
CA LEU A 405 -0.37 -8.04 -13.31
C LEU A 405 -0.48 -9.25 -14.25
N LEU A 406 0.64 -9.63 -14.86
CA LEU A 406 0.78 -10.88 -15.63
C LEU A 406 1.44 -11.96 -14.76
N GLN A 407 0.79 -13.12 -14.66
CA GLN A 407 1.21 -14.25 -13.82
C GLN A 407 1.39 -15.56 -14.59
N LYS A 408 2.00 -16.53 -13.90
CA LYS A 408 2.09 -17.94 -14.28
C LYS A 408 0.72 -18.50 -14.69
N GLU A 409 0.70 -19.44 -15.65
CA GLU A 409 -0.53 -20.08 -16.18
C GLU A 409 -1.51 -19.10 -16.85
N ALA A 410 -1.01 -17.97 -17.37
CA ALA A 410 -1.76 -16.97 -18.15
C ALA A 410 -2.95 -16.31 -17.42
N GLN A 411 -2.97 -16.34 -16.09
CA GLN A 411 -4.02 -15.68 -15.30
C GLN A 411 -3.76 -14.17 -15.18
N LEU A 412 -4.80 -13.38 -15.49
CA LEU A 412 -4.80 -11.92 -15.31
C LEU A 412 -5.36 -11.58 -13.92
N GLN A 413 -4.56 -10.91 -13.11
CA GLN A 413 -4.82 -10.68 -11.69
C GLN A 413 -4.38 -9.28 -11.30
N LYS A 414 -5.13 -8.60 -10.43
CA LYS A 414 -4.89 -7.17 -10.17
C LYS A 414 -3.77 -6.95 -9.15
N ALA A 415 -2.88 -6.00 -9.39
CA ALA A 415 -1.86 -5.62 -8.43
C ALA A 415 -2.51 -5.10 -7.14
N LEU A 416 -2.20 -5.69 -5.99
CA LEU A 416 -2.60 -5.12 -4.70
C LEU A 416 -1.64 -4.00 -4.28
N ALA A 417 -0.33 -4.20 -4.47
CA ALA A 417 0.70 -3.21 -4.22
C ALA A 417 2.01 -3.57 -4.94
N VAL A 418 2.89 -2.58 -5.06
CA VAL A 418 4.24 -2.61 -5.63
C VAL A 418 5.05 -1.62 -4.81
N PHE A 419 6.26 -1.90 -4.27
CA PHE A 419 6.88 -1.10 -3.16
C PHE A 419 8.42 -1.26 -3.08
N LYS A 420 9.25 -0.29 -2.59
CA LYS A 420 10.75 -0.34 -2.73
C LYS A 420 11.65 -1.04 -1.73
N THR A 421 12.55 -1.81 -2.36
CA THR A 421 13.64 -2.64 -1.86
C THR A 421 15.05 -2.04 -2.03
N GLY A 422 15.39 -1.22 -3.05
CA GLY A 422 16.63 -0.42 -3.03
C GLY A 422 17.36 -0.16 -4.37
N ILE A 423 18.65 0.21 -4.26
CA ILE A 423 19.69 0.01 -5.29
C ILE A 423 20.51 -1.19 -4.81
N LYS A 424 20.71 -2.20 -5.65
CA LYS A 424 21.42 -3.44 -5.29
C LYS A 424 22.29 -3.93 -6.45
N GLU A 425 23.26 -4.79 -6.13
CA GLU A 425 24.08 -5.49 -7.10
C GLU A 425 23.24 -6.57 -7.81
N THR A 426 23.21 -6.50 -9.14
CA THR A 426 22.41 -7.36 -10.01
C THR A 426 23.30 -8.29 -10.82
N TYR A 427 22.69 -9.39 -11.24
CA TYR A 427 23.26 -10.41 -12.10
C TYR A 427 22.31 -10.58 -13.28
N LYS A 428 22.88 -10.61 -14.47
CA LYS A 428 22.17 -10.92 -15.70
C LYS A 428 22.14 -12.43 -15.87
N LEU A 429 20.95 -13.02 -15.75
CA LEU A 429 20.66 -14.41 -16.10
C LEU A 429 20.25 -14.46 -17.57
N LYS A 430 20.86 -15.37 -18.33
CA LYS A 430 20.52 -15.67 -19.72
C LYS A 430 20.30 -17.17 -19.92
N THR A 431 19.37 -17.50 -20.80
CA THR A 431 18.96 -18.87 -21.13
C THR A 431 19.29 -19.25 -22.57
N LYS A 432 19.33 -20.55 -22.88
CA LYS A 432 19.72 -21.05 -24.21
C LYS A 432 18.74 -20.67 -25.31
N SER A 433 17.45 -20.46 -25.01
CA SER A 433 16.46 -19.96 -25.97
C SER A 433 16.38 -18.41 -26.00
N GLY A 434 17.26 -17.71 -25.28
CA GLY A 434 17.46 -16.26 -25.42
C GLY A 434 16.65 -15.37 -24.46
N TYR A 435 16.01 -15.93 -23.43
CA TYR A 435 15.40 -15.14 -22.35
C TYR A 435 16.46 -14.55 -21.44
N GLU A 436 16.27 -13.30 -21.03
CA GLU A 436 17.22 -12.55 -20.19
C GLU A 436 16.50 -11.78 -19.07
N ILE A 437 17.01 -11.86 -17.84
CA ILE A 437 16.55 -11.05 -16.70
C ILE A 437 17.72 -10.56 -15.86
N ASN A 438 17.67 -9.27 -15.49
CA ASN A 438 18.52 -8.71 -14.44
C ASN A 438 17.77 -8.83 -13.11
N ALA A 439 18.33 -9.56 -12.15
CA ALA A 439 17.81 -9.59 -10.79
C ALA A 439 18.96 -9.69 -9.79
N THR A 440 18.68 -9.51 -8.51
CA THR A 440 19.68 -9.75 -7.46
C THR A 440 19.91 -11.24 -7.25
N ALA A 441 21.09 -11.60 -6.73
CA ALA A 441 21.46 -12.99 -6.51
C ALA A 441 20.44 -13.76 -5.64
N ASP A 442 19.77 -13.08 -4.70
CA ASP A 442 18.74 -13.64 -3.80
C ASP A 442 17.36 -13.84 -4.46
N HIS A 443 17.13 -13.32 -5.66
CA HIS A 443 15.82 -13.40 -6.31
C HIS A 443 15.53 -14.81 -6.81
N LYS A 444 14.35 -15.35 -6.50
CA LYS A 444 14.01 -16.75 -6.78
C LYS A 444 13.42 -16.91 -8.18
N ILE A 445 14.06 -17.77 -8.97
CA ILE A 445 13.61 -18.23 -10.28
C ILE A 445 12.94 -19.59 -10.11
N LEU A 446 11.84 -19.85 -10.84
CA LEU A 446 11.19 -21.16 -10.83
C LEU A 446 11.99 -22.13 -11.71
N THR A 447 12.53 -23.18 -11.11
CA THR A 447 13.17 -24.31 -11.81
C THR A 447 12.23 -25.51 -11.92
N GLU A 448 12.61 -26.52 -12.69
CA GLU A 448 11.94 -27.84 -12.69
C GLU A 448 11.88 -28.49 -11.28
N ASN A 449 12.87 -28.18 -10.44
CA ASN A 449 12.99 -28.68 -9.07
C ASN A 449 12.44 -27.70 -8.01
N GLY A 450 11.68 -26.67 -8.44
CA GLY A 450 11.11 -25.64 -7.56
C GLY A 450 11.92 -24.34 -7.53
N TRP A 451 11.68 -23.51 -6.51
CA TRP A 451 12.27 -22.16 -6.44
C TRP A 451 13.74 -22.16 -6.01
N LYS A 452 14.62 -21.62 -6.86
CA LYS A 452 16.07 -21.51 -6.60
C LYS A 452 16.52 -20.05 -6.74
N GLN A 453 17.46 -19.59 -5.90
CA GLN A 453 17.98 -18.23 -5.99
C GLN A 453 18.85 -18.08 -7.25
N LEU A 454 18.82 -16.91 -7.89
CA LEU A 454 19.57 -16.65 -9.13
C LEU A 454 21.08 -16.87 -8.94
N GLY A 455 21.65 -16.47 -7.80
CA GLY A 455 23.06 -16.70 -7.48
C GLY A 455 23.45 -18.17 -7.24
N ASP A 456 22.47 -19.05 -7.02
CA ASP A 456 22.67 -20.50 -6.85
C ASP A 456 22.41 -21.28 -8.16
N LEU A 457 21.91 -20.63 -9.21
CA LEU A 457 21.68 -21.25 -10.51
C LEU A 457 23.01 -21.54 -11.23
N THR A 458 23.00 -22.60 -12.03
CA THR A 458 24.12 -23.09 -12.84
C THR A 458 23.63 -23.45 -14.23
N GLU A 459 24.53 -23.64 -15.19
CA GLU A 459 24.20 -24.06 -16.57
C GLU A 459 23.49 -25.43 -16.68
N ASN A 460 23.42 -26.17 -15.57
CA ASN A 460 22.71 -27.45 -15.45
C ASN A 460 21.25 -27.30 -14.99
N ASP A 461 20.82 -26.11 -14.56
CA ASP A 461 19.44 -25.86 -14.11
C ASP A 461 18.52 -25.49 -15.29
N SER A 462 17.32 -26.06 -15.32
CA SER A 462 16.24 -25.71 -16.25
C SER A 462 15.19 -24.84 -15.56
N ILE A 463 14.89 -23.66 -16.13
CA ILE A 463 13.99 -22.66 -15.57
C ILE A 463 12.68 -22.54 -16.35
N TYR A 464 11.59 -22.18 -15.68
CA TYR A 464 10.25 -22.13 -16.25
C TYR A 464 9.99 -20.77 -16.93
N VAL A 465 9.72 -20.80 -18.23
CA VAL A 465 9.59 -19.60 -19.08
C VAL A 465 8.29 -19.61 -19.91
N GLN A 466 7.77 -18.42 -20.18
CA GLN A 466 6.62 -18.14 -21.02
C GLN A 466 7.07 -18.03 -22.50
N LYS A 467 6.61 -18.97 -23.32
CA LYS A 467 6.87 -18.97 -24.77
C LYS A 467 6.28 -17.73 -25.42
N ASN A 468 7.02 -17.14 -26.37
CA ASN A 468 6.59 -15.98 -27.16
C ASN A 468 6.23 -14.70 -26.37
N TYR A 469 6.79 -14.49 -25.16
CA TYR A 469 6.49 -13.33 -24.29
C TYR A 469 6.67 -11.93 -24.94
N GLN A 470 7.43 -11.85 -26.04
CA GLN A 470 7.66 -10.63 -26.81
C GLN A 470 6.51 -10.30 -27.78
N THR A 471 5.58 -11.23 -27.99
CA THR A 471 4.44 -11.08 -28.90
C THR A 471 3.18 -10.65 -28.14
N ARG A 472 2.21 -10.05 -28.84
CA ARG A 472 0.89 -9.71 -28.28
C ARG A 472 -0.12 -10.86 -28.34
N ASP A 473 0.30 -12.06 -28.71
CA ASP A 473 -0.58 -13.23 -28.74
C ASP A 473 -0.95 -13.62 -27.31
N ILE A 474 -2.23 -13.90 -27.05
CA ILE A 474 -2.74 -14.24 -25.72
C ILE A 474 -2.71 -15.75 -25.44
N ASN A 475 -2.35 -16.56 -26.43
CA ASN A 475 -2.19 -18.01 -26.28
C ASN A 475 -0.77 -18.33 -25.81
N PHE A 476 -0.55 -18.30 -24.51
CA PHE A 476 0.75 -18.54 -23.89
C PHE A 476 0.94 -20.00 -23.48
N GLU A 477 2.06 -20.59 -23.90
CA GLU A 477 2.55 -21.89 -23.43
C GLU A 477 3.73 -21.65 -22.48
N PHE A 478 3.87 -22.47 -21.43
CA PHE A 478 5.04 -22.43 -20.56
C PHE A 478 5.91 -23.66 -20.82
N ILE A 479 7.22 -23.45 -20.89
CA ILE A 479 8.23 -24.49 -21.14
C ILE A 479 9.37 -24.38 -20.13
N TYR A 480 10.17 -25.42 -20.02
CA TYR A 480 11.46 -25.35 -19.34
C TYR A 480 12.57 -25.02 -20.36
N ASP A 481 13.45 -24.09 -20.02
CA ASP A 481 14.61 -23.71 -20.82
C ASP A 481 15.86 -23.68 -19.93
N CYS A 482 17.00 -24.13 -20.46
CA CYS A 482 18.22 -24.25 -19.67
C CYS A 482 18.90 -22.89 -19.50
N VAL A 483 19.51 -22.67 -18.32
CA VAL A 483 20.45 -21.56 -18.11
C VAL A 483 21.62 -21.68 -19.10
N GLU A 484 21.99 -20.56 -19.72
CA GLU A 484 23.18 -20.43 -20.57
C GLU A 484 24.31 -19.73 -19.80
N SER A 485 24.01 -18.64 -19.09
CA SER A 485 25.03 -17.90 -18.34
C SER A 485 24.44 -17.01 -17.27
N ILE A 486 25.26 -16.70 -16.25
CA ILE A 486 24.94 -15.76 -15.17
C ILE A 486 26.16 -14.88 -14.96
N THR A 487 26.02 -13.58 -15.20
CA THR A 487 27.15 -12.63 -15.13
C THR A 487 26.82 -11.43 -14.24
N PRO A 488 27.75 -10.93 -13.42
CA PRO A 488 27.56 -9.67 -12.69
C PRO A 488 27.22 -8.53 -13.66
N ASN A 489 26.18 -7.77 -13.32
CA ASN A 489 25.65 -6.67 -14.13
C ASN A 489 25.76 -5.30 -13.41
N GLY A 490 26.19 -5.28 -12.15
CA GLY A 490 26.49 -4.06 -11.40
C GLY A 490 25.29 -3.53 -10.61
N LEU A 491 25.38 -2.28 -10.15
CA LEU A 491 24.38 -1.66 -9.27
C LEU A 491 23.22 -1.07 -10.09
N GLU A 492 22.02 -1.65 -9.93
CA GLU A 492 20.77 -1.11 -10.50
C GLU A 492 19.78 -0.78 -9.36
N GLU A 493 18.80 0.12 -9.61
CA GLU A 493 17.58 0.11 -8.77
C GLU A 493 16.92 -1.28 -8.90
N VAL A 494 16.19 -1.80 -7.90
CA VAL A 494 15.63 -3.18 -7.97
C VAL A 494 14.18 -3.30 -7.51
N TYR A 495 13.51 -4.44 -7.82
CA TYR A 495 12.16 -4.51 -8.42
C TYR A 495 11.26 -5.64 -7.83
N ASP A 496 9.98 -5.36 -7.42
CA ASP A 496 9.13 -6.27 -6.60
C ASP A 496 7.63 -5.86 -6.34
N LEU A 497 6.72 -6.85 -6.16
CA LEU A 497 5.24 -6.74 -6.01
C LEU A 497 4.61 -7.56 -4.87
N ILE A 498 3.40 -7.17 -4.44
CA ILE A 498 2.48 -8.07 -3.73
C ILE A 498 1.47 -8.68 -4.70
N GLU A 499 1.59 -9.98 -4.86
CA GLU A 499 0.59 -10.88 -5.46
C GLU A 499 0.05 -11.81 -4.36
N PRO A 500 -1.27 -11.86 -4.11
CA PRO A 500 -1.80 -12.56 -2.95
C PRO A 500 -2.04 -14.07 -3.12
N ASN A 501 -2.08 -14.61 -4.33
CA ASN A 501 -2.57 -15.97 -4.62
C ASN A 501 -1.47 -16.98 -4.96
N THR A 502 -0.72 -16.75 -6.04
CA THR A 502 0.35 -17.62 -6.55
C THR A 502 1.73 -17.26 -5.98
N ARG A 503 1.88 -16.03 -5.45
CA ARG A 503 3.17 -15.49 -4.99
C ARG A 503 4.26 -15.47 -6.08
N SER A 504 3.85 -15.25 -7.32
CA SER A 504 4.73 -15.26 -8.48
C SER A 504 4.28 -14.29 -9.57
N PHE A 505 5.22 -13.88 -10.42
CA PHE A 505 4.96 -13.07 -11.61
C PHE A 505 5.92 -13.43 -12.74
N ILE A 506 5.74 -12.82 -13.90
CA ILE A 506 6.61 -13.04 -15.06
C ILE A 506 7.47 -11.79 -15.32
N GLY A 507 8.78 -11.93 -15.26
CA GLY A 507 9.76 -10.91 -15.64
C GLY A 507 10.50 -11.33 -16.91
N ASN A 508 10.38 -10.56 -17.99
CA ASN A 508 11.01 -10.86 -19.29
C ASN A 508 10.76 -12.30 -19.81
N GLY A 509 9.56 -12.83 -19.58
CA GLY A 509 9.21 -14.20 -19.94
C GLY A 509 9.68 -15.28 -18.96
N ILE A 510 10.44 -14.95 -17.91
CA ILE A 510 10.89 -15.89 -16.88
C ILE A 510 9.96 -15.82 -15.66
N VAL A 511 9.56 -16.98 -15.11
CA VAL A 511 8.68 -17.05 -13.93
C VAL A 511 9.51 -16.86 -12.65
N VAL A 512 9.18 -15.81 -11.90
CA VAL A 512 9.90 -15.36 -10.71
C VAL A 512 8.97 -15.24 -9.50
N HIS A 513 9.51 -15.45 -8.30
CA HIS A 513 8.75 -15.36 -7.05
C HIS A 513 8.60 -13.89 -6.64
N ASN A 514 7.49 -13.51 -6.01
CA ASN A 514 7.39 -12.20 -5.37
C ASN A 514 8.05 -12.24 -3.98
N CYS A 515 8.99 -11.35 -3.66
CA CYS A 515 9.82 -11.54 -2.46
C CYS A 515 9.10 -11.17 -1.15
#